data_AF-A0A8S3VJ40-F1
#
_entry.id   AF-A0A8S3VJ40-F1
#
_cell.length_a   1.000
_cell.length_b   1.000
_cell.length_c   1.000
_cell.angle_alpha   90.00
_cell.angle_beta   90.00
_cell.angle_gamma   90.00
#
_symmetry.space_group_name_H-M   'P 1'
#
loop_
_entity.id
_entity.type
_entity.pdbx_description
1 polymer ?
#
loop_
_entity_poly.entity_id
_entity_poly.type
_entity_poly.pdbx_seq_one_letter_code
_entity_poly.pdbx_strand_id
1 'polypeptide(L)'
;MVFLVADLDRSWEKDQLRCAPVSWFPRGHSLSTENLRNITEQVHTLCHREGIHIPCQSFDGQWHGIVTRNKNGQPLTVFQLQKDTWKETEQMKKADIVSLLRTMNKVVHNSSQIGPSGRIIELSNGNIRLPRFPVHLNSKRIVLDEVATAESITQATLADVIPESVKSANNLDDRVLALTSVEDQIEIEAFAVNVFDDEWENELDKCKDDLESVDIESHVEQESDLNQQLTSENKEIQCESNDNSSERKISQGMPSSVVQLSINDMNCLLAMFKTTKDCNKKGKWDNTSPEDLLLQFSSIDKLRLFLDVELCSVVRYLKKTKECKIKESSTKGKKLEELAALLNINFDKEMSGLVKRKKKPQQVKSLSELATQTIQKLPKLTLNVIHAELIWENRYDNWISKIRTVTVNGMKHDWFYKPDFSEIRNQYDVRCIDATHLLTRTRTKVCKGGIEGLTNESWLKVARSGKTLLTPAMIQEIIDPMSMSMAITHFSPEVENMMRSNGDTDSANLCHDIRSWWQADDTLELNLKKDKLCARA
;
A
#
# COMPACT_ATOMS: atom_id res chain seq x y z
N MET A 1 34.87 -22.64 17.62
CA MET A 1 34.37 -22.74 19.00
C MET A 1 32.85 -22.77 18.93
N VAL A 2 32.18 -23.73 19.56
CA VAL A 2 30.71 -23.82 19.51
C VAL A 2 30.12 -23.50 20.86
N PHE A 3 29.13 -22.62 20.82
CA PHE A 3 28.32 -22.18 21.94
C PHE A 3 26.92 -22.78 21.75
N LEU A 4 26.53 -23.74 22.60
CA LEU A 4 25.28 -24.49 22.41
C LEU A 4 24.17 -23.94 23.32
N VAL A 5 23.12 -23.43 22.71
CA VAL A 5 21.85 -23.11 23.37
C VAL A 5 20.83 -24.10 22.84
N ALA A 6 20.44 -25.08 23.66
CA ALA A 6 19.58 -26.19 23.24
C ALA A 6 18.35 -26.27 24.13
N ASP A 7 17.17 -26.48 23.54
CA ASP A 7 15.97 -26.85 24.29
C ASP A 7 16.20 -28.19 24.97
N LEU A 8 15.62 -28.36 26.17
CA LEU A 8 15.66 -29.62 26.92
C LEU A 8 15.18 -30.84 26.09
N ASP A 9 14.37 -30.58 25.06
CA ASP A 9 13.70 -31.60 24.25
C ASP A 9 14.45 -31.97 22.96
N ARG A 10 15.51 -31.23 22.58
CA ARG A 10 16.37 -31.66 21.46
C ARG A 10 17.36 -32.68 21.98
N SER A 11 16.99 -33.96 21.85
CA SER A 11 17.90 -35.09 21.99
C SER A 11 19.04 -34.94 20.97
N TRP A 12 20.11 -34.26 21.37
CA TRP A 12 21.39 -34.34 20.68
C TRP A 12 21.80 -35.81 20.67
N GLU A 13 21.96 -36.40 19.48
CA GLU A 13 22.55 -37.74 19.35
C GLU A 13 23.91 -37.72 20.04
N LYS A 14 24.00 -38.36 21.21
CA LYS A 14 25.17 -38.33 22.10
C LYS A 14 26.46 -38.77 21.40
N ASP A 15 26.33 -39.47 20.28
CA ASP A 15 27.42 -40.16 19.60
C ASP A 15 28.07 -39.32 18.48
N GLN A 16 27.56 -38.11 18.18
CA GLN A 16 28.17 -37.19 17.20
C GLN A 16 28.50 -35.82 17.81
N LEU A 17 29.40 -35.77 18.79
CA LEU A 17 30.04 -34.51 19.20
C LEU A 17 31.01 -34.05 18.11
N ARG A 18 30.54 -33.24 17.14
CA ARG A 18 31.42 -32.58 16.15
C ARG A 18 32.39 -31.59 16.82
N CYS A 19 32.03 -31.09 18.01
CA CYS A 19 32.85 -30.23 18.84
C CYS A 19 32.30 -30.21 20.29
N ALA A 20 33.19 -30.03 21.28
CA ALA A 20 32.78 -29.83 22.65
C ALA A 20 32.21 -28.40 22.83
N PRO A 21 30.99 -28.23 23.38
CA PRO A 21 30.43 -26.91 23.60
C PRO A 21 31.20 -26.19 24.72
N VAL A 22 31.47 -24.89 24.54
CA VAL A 22 32.13 -24.07 25.57
C VAL A 22 31.16 -23.65 26.66
N SER A 23 29.86 -23.63 26.38
CA SER A 23 28.81 -23.41 27.37
C SER A 23 27.50 -24.05 26.91
N TRP A 24 26.67 -24.44 27.87
CA TRP A 24 25.37 -25.06 27.65
C TRP A 24 24.29 -24.27 28.39
N PHE A 25 23.25 -23.88 27.66
CA PHE A 25 22.09 -23.21 28.24
C PHE A 25 20.85 -24.04 27.96
N PRO A 26 20.18 -24.59 28.99
CA PRO A 26 18.88 -25.20 28.81
C PRO A 26 17.94 -24.09 28.37
N ARG A 27 17.46 -24.21 27.14
CA ARG A 27 16.40 -23.36 26.65
C ARG A 27 15.07 -23.95 27.14
N GLY A 28 14.19 -23.07 27.58
CA GLY A 28 12.75 -23.24 27.46
C GLY A 28 12.24 -22.18 26.48
N HIS A 29 10.93 -22.13 26.24
CA HIS A 29 10.30 -21.14 25.35
C HIS A 29 10.56 -19.65 25.73
N SER A 30 11.22 -19.37 26.86
CA SER A 30 11.41 -18.05 27.47
C SER A 30 12.74 -17.34 27.15
N LEU A 31 13.67 -17.92 26.39
CA LEU A 31 14.94 -17.25 26.11
C LEU A 31 14.74 -16.11 25.09
N SER A 32 14.73 -14.87 25.56
CA SER A 32 14.63 -13.67 24.71
C SER A 32 15.92 -13.39 23.93
N THR A 33 15.78 -12.67 22.80
CA THR A 33 16.91 -12.16 22.00
C THR A 33 17.88 -11.33 22.85
N GLU A 34 17.37 -10.56 23.82
CA GLU A 34 18.18 -9.74 24.72
C GLU A 34 19.01 -10.61 25.67
N ASN A 35 18.40 -11.63 26.29
CA ASN A 35 19.12 -12.56 27.15
C ASN A 35 20.21 -13.30 26.39
N LEU A 36 19.92 -13.78 25.18
CA LEU A 36 20.95 -14.42 24.34
C LEU A 36 22.08 -13.45 23.97
N ARG A 37 21.77 -12.19 23.69
CA ARG A 37 22.78 -11.15 23.42
C ARG A 37 23.69 -10.94 24.64
N ASN A 38 23.12 -10.85 25.83
CA ASN A 38 23.87 -10.68 27.08
C ASN A 38 24.78 -11.88 27.36
N ILE A 39 24.28 -13.10 27.18
CA ILE A 39 25.08 -14.32 27.35
C ILE A 39 26.23 -14.35 26.33
N THR A 40 25.95 -14.06 25.06
CA THR A 40 26.97 -14.02 23.99
C THR A 40 28.07 -13.01 24.31
N GLU A 41 27.71 -11.83 24.81
CA GLU A 41 28.65 -10.77 25.21
C GLU A 41 29.54 -11.19 26.39
N GLN A 42 28.96 -11.88 27.38
CA GLN A 42 29.73 -12.42 28.51
C GLN A 42 30.74 -13.47 28.05
N VAL A 43 30.33 -14.42 27.20
CA VAL A 43 31.24 -15.43 26.64
C VAL A 43 32.35 -14.79 25.83
N HIS A 44 32.02 -13.80 24.99
CA HIS A 44 33.02 -13.06 24.22
C HIS A 44 34.03 -12.34 25.09
N THR A 45 33.57 -11.72 26.18
CA THR A 45 34.43 -11.03 27.15
C THR A 45 35.36 -12.02 27.85
N LEU A 46 34.85 -13.19 28.25
CA LEU A 46 35.66 -14.26 28.83
C LEU A 46 36.72 -14.76 27.83
N CYS A 47 36.32 -15.10 26.61
CA CYS A 47 37.25 -15.54 25.57
C CYS A 47 38.35 -14.49 25.31
N HIS A 48 37.99 -13.21 25.20
CA HIS A 48 38.95 -12.14 25.01
C HIS A 48 39.95 -12.04 26.17
N ARG A 49 39.48 -12.15 27.42
CA ARG A 49 40.33 -12.16 28.61
C ARG A 49 41.33 -13.32 28.61
N GLU A 50 40.90 -14.48 28.11
CA GLU A 50 41.76 -15.66 27.95
C GLU A 50 42.63 -15.60 26.66
N GLY A 51 42.63 -14.48 25.93
CA GLY A 51 43.42 -14.31 24.71
C GLY A 51 42.85 -15.01 23.46
N ILE A 52 41.60 -15.49 23.53
CA ILE A 52 40.90 -16.13 22.41
C ILE A 52 40.20 -15.06 21.57
N HIS A 53 40.69 -14.85 20.35
CA HIS A 53 40.07 -13.95 19.38
C HIS A 53 38.92 -14.64 18.63
N ILE A 54 37.76 -14.00 18.58
CA ILE A 54 36.57 -14.49 17.88
C ILE A 54 36.29 -13.54 16.69
N PRO A 55 36.65 -13.93 15.45
CA PRO A 55 36.53 -13.05 14.29
C PRO A 55 35.10 -12.94 13.75
N CYS A 56 34.26 -13.95 13.99
CA CYS A 56 32.90 -14.01 13.49
C CYS A 56 32.01 -14.87 14.40
N GLN A 57 30.73 -14.52 14.48
CA GLN A 57 29.68 -15.25 15.18
C GLN A 57 28.64 -15.73 14.15
N SER A 58 28.31 -17.03 14.18
CA SER A 58 27.19 -17.58 13.42
C SER A 58 26.02 -17.86 14.35
N PHE A 59 24.81 -17.50 13.91
CA PHE A 59 23.57 -17.72 14.65
C PHE A 59 22.58 -18.55 13.84
N ASP A 60 21.81 -19.39 14.54
CA ASP A 60 20.60 -20.01 13.98
C ASP A 60 19.66 -18.89 13.48
N GLY A 61 18.94 -19.15 12.39
CA GLY A 61 17.95 -18.25 11.82
C GLY A 61 16.82 -17.86 12.78
N GLN A 62 16.61 -18.58 13.89
CA GLN A 62 15.73 -18.08 14.96
C GLN A 62 16.25 -16.77 15.58
N TRP A 63 17.57 -16.64 15.74
CA TRP A 63 18.21 -15.49 16.39
C TRP A 63 18.62 -14.40 15.40
N HIS A 64 17.98 -14.37 14.23
CA HIS A 64 18.23 -13.39 13.18
C HIS A 64 18.18 -11.93 13.68
N GLY A 65 17.37 -11.62 14.70
CA GLY A 65 17.33 -10.29 15.33
C GLY A 65 18.67 -9.84 15.95
N ILE A 66 19.52 -10.76 16.39
CA ILE A 66 20.88 -10.45 16.88
C ILE A 66 21.80 -10.07 15.72
N VAL A 67 21.58 -10.68 14.54
CA VAL A 67 22.34 -10.42 13.32
C VAL A 67 21.91 -9.12 12.67
N THR A 68 20.61 -8.82 12.64
CA THR A 68 20.06 -7.65 11.93
C THR A 68 19.98 -6.39 12.78
N ARG A 69 20.11 -6.47 14.11
CA ARG A 69 20.05 -5.32 15.02
C ARG A 69 21.17 -5.29 16.05
N ASN A 70 21.60 -4.09 16.42
CA ASN A 70 22.50 -3.89 17.55
C ASN A 70 21.76 -3.91 18.90
N LYS A 71 22.50 -3.74 20.00
CA LYS A 71 21.94 -3.69 21.36
C LYS A 71 20.90 -2.58 21.57
N ASN A 72 20.99 -1.50 20.80
CA ASN A 72 20.08 -0.35 20.87
C ASN A 72 18.90 -0.49 19.88
N GLY A 73 18.71 -1.67 19.28
CA GLY A 73 17.65 -1.91 18.29
C GLY A 73 17.89 -1.29 16.90
N GLN A 74 19.04 -0.64 16.67
CA GLN A 74 19.34 0.00 15.38
C GLN A 74 19.66 -1.06 14.31
N PRO A 75 19.27 -0.83 13.05
CA PRO A 75 19.49 -1.77 11.97
C PRO A 75 20.98 -1.91 11.65
N LEU A 76 21.44 -3.16 11.56
CA LEU A 76 22.78 -3.52 11.13
C LEU A 76 22.85 -3.89 9.65
N THR A 77 21.73 -4.06 8.95
CA THR A 77 21.70 -4.34 7.51
C THR A 77 20.89 -3.30 6.78
N VAL A 78 21.24 -3.06 5.51
CA VAL A 78 20.46 -2.19 4.61
C VAL A 78 19.02 -2.68 4.52
N PHE A 79 18.82 -4.00 4.42
CA PHE A 79 17.49 -4.58 4.34
C PHE A 79 16.66 -4.35 5.62
N GLN A 80 17.26 -4.44 6.81
CA GLN A 80 16.54 -4.11 8.04
C GLN A 80 16.21 -2.62 8.10
N LEU A 81 17.09 -1.74 7.62
CA LEU A 81 16.81 -0.31 7.51
C LEU A 81 15.63 -0.04 6.56
N GLN A 82 15.54 -0.74 5.43
CA GLN A 82 14.40 -0.65 4.50
C GLN A 82 13.11 -1.08 5.18
N LYS A 83 13.11 -2.24 5.87
CA LYS A 83 11.97 -2.73 6.64
C LYS A 83 11.50 -1.73 7.69
N ASP A 84 12.45 -1.16 8.44
CA ASP A 84 12.15 -0.18 9.49
C ASP A 84 11.53 1.09 8.88
N THR A 85 12.06 1.56 7.76
CA THR A 85 11.56 2.73 7.03
C THR A 85 10.16 2.51 6.47
N TRP A 86 9.89 1.32 5.92
CA TRP A 86 8.58 0.93 5.44
C TRP A 86 7.57 0.83 6.58
N LYS A 87 7.89 0.08 7.64
CA LYS A 87 6.99 -0.15 8.78
C LYS A 87 6.58 1.18 9.45
N GLU A 88 7.54 2.08 9.63
CA GLU A 88 7.25 3.41 10.18
C GLU A 88 6.29 4.19 9.26
N THR A 89 6.55 4.19 7.95
CA THR A 89 5.72 4.91 6.97
C THR A 89 4.31 4.30 6.88
N GLU A 90 4.20 2.98 6.95
CA GLU A 90 2.94 2.25 6.91
C GLU A 90 2.02 2.59 8.09
N GLN A 91 2.61 2.76 9.28
CA GLN A 91 1.93 3.13 10.51
C GLN A 91 1.43 4.58 10.52
N MET A 92 1.94 5.45 9.64
CA MET A 92 1.49 6.85 9.57
C MET A 92 0.05 6.95 9.07
N LYS A 93 -0.69 7.96 9.57
CA LYS A 93 -2.03 8.26 9.06
C LYS A 93 -1.89 8.94 7.70
N LYS A 94 -2.84 8.65 6.79
CA LYS A 94 -2.88 9.26 5.46
C LYS A 94 -2.84 10.80 5.53
N ALA A 95 -3.54 11.40 6.50
CA ALA A 95 -3.55 12.85 6.68
C ALA A 95 -2.16 13.43 6.99
N ASP A 96 -1.35 12.72 7.78
CA ASP A 96 -0.01 13.15 8.18
C ASP A 96 0.95 13.10 7.00
N ILE A 97 0.90 12.02 6.21
CA ILE A 97 1.71 11.88 4.98
C ILE A 97 1.36 13.00 3.99
N VAL A 98 0.07 13.27 3.78
CA VAL A 98 -0.39 14.35 2.90
C VAL A 98 0.09 15.72 3.42
N SER A 99 0.07 15.93 4.74
CA SER A 99 0.57 17.17 5.36
C SER A 99 2.08 17.37 5.15
N LEU A 100 2.87 16.30 5.30
CA LEU A 100 4.31 16.31 5.07
C LEU A 100 4.64 16.62 3.61
N LEU A 101 4.00 15.91 2.66
CA LEU A 101 4.19 16.15 1.22
C LEU A 101 3.81 17.58 0.81
N ARG A 102 2.76 18.15 1.41
CA ARG A 102 2.40 19.58 1.20
C ARG A 102 3.48 20.52 1.71
N THR A 103 4.05 20.21 2.87
CA THR A 103 5.09 21.06 3.48
C THR A 103 6.35 21.05 2.62
N MET A 104 6.76 19.88 2.12
CA MET A 104 7.90 19.75 1.19
C MET A 104 7.69 20.57 -0.09
N ASN A 105 6.47 20.54 -0.68
CA ASN A 105 6.15 21.34 -1.86
C ASN A 105 6.20 22.87 -1.61
N LYS A 106 5.93 23.34 -0.39
CA LYS A 106 6.00 24.77 -0.04
C LYS A 106 7.44 25.27 0.05
N VAL A 107 8.38 24.45 0.51
CA VAL A 107 9.79 24.85 0.70
C VAL A 107 10.47 25.14 -0.64
N VAL A 108 10.10 24.41 -1.70
CA VAL A 108 10.65 24.62 -3.06
C VAL A 108 10.25 25.97 -3.66
N HIS A 109 9.09 26.52 -3.28
CA HIS A 109 8.63 27.80 -3.83
C HIS A 109 9.30 29.04 -3.22
N ASN A 110 9.82 28.95 -1.99
CA ASN A 110 10.40 30.11 -1.30
C ASN A 110 11.88 30.34 -1.63
N SER A 111 12.56 29.40 -2.30
CA SER A 111 13.95 29.57 -2.76
C SER A 111 14.08 30.34 -4.09
N SER A 112 12.95 30.76 -4.70
CA SER A 112 12.90 31.46 -5.99
C SER A 112 12.81 32.99 -5.85
N GLN A 113 13.70 33.62 -5.05
CA GLN A 113 13.96 35.06 -5.15
C GLN A 113 15.26 35.29 -5.91
N ILE A 114 15.18 35.37 -7.23
CA ILE A 114 16.22 35.92 -8.11
C ILE A 114 15.57 37.10 -8.88
N GLY A 115 16.29 38.23 -8.90
CA GLY A 115 15.78 39.57 -9.17
C GLY A 115 15.28 39.90 -10.59
N PRO A 116 14.99 41.20 -10.84
CA PRO A 116 14.23 41.67 -11.98
C PRO A 116 15.12 41.80 -13.22
N SER A 117 15.43 40.68 -13.86
CA SER A 117 15.83 40.68 -15.26
C SER A 117 15.25 39.44 -15.90
N GLY A 118 14.35 39.63 -16.85
CA GLY A 118 13.69 38.57 -17.59
C GLY A 118 14.71 37.59 -18.18
N ARG A 119 14.86 36.46 -17.49
CA ARG A 119 15.25 35.21 -18.12
C ARG A 119 14.01 34.33 -18.02
N ILE A 120 13.50 33.97 -19.20
CA ILE A 120 12.64 32.81 -19.34
C ILE A 120 13.40 31.66 -18.67
N ILE A 121 12.91 31.22 -17.51
CA ILE A 121 13.33 29.95 -16.94
C ILE A 121 12.73 28.94 -17.90
N GLU A 122 13.50 28.51 -18.88
CA GLU A 122 13.34 27.16 -19.40
C GLU A 122 13.37 26.25 -18.17
N LEU A 123 12.22 25.68 -17.85
CA LEU A 123 12.16 24.52 -16.98
C LEU A 123 12.95 23.44 -17.72
N SER A 124 14.26 23.39 -17.48
CA SER A 124 15.06 22.21 -17.78
C SER A 124 14.39 21.08 -17.01
N ASN A 125 13.55 20.31 -17.72
CA ASN A 125 12.80 19.15 -17.28
C ASN A 125 13.13 18.73 -15.85
N GLY A 126 12.36 19.30 -14.91
CA GLY A 126 12.51 19.03 -13.50
C GLY A 126 12.42 17.53 -13.25
N ASN A 127 13.43 17.00 -12.57
CA ASN A 127 13.53 15.64 -12.09
C ASN A 127 12.44 15.32 -11.03
N ILE A 128 11.16 15.33 -11.44
CA ILE A 128 10.17 14.46 -10.81
C ILE A 128 10.09 13.24 -11.72
N ARG A 129 11.02 12.30 -11.51
CA ARG A 129 10.86 10.96 -12.05
C ARG A 129 9.79 10.28 -11.20
N LEU A 130 8.59 10.12 -11.75
CA LEU A 130 7.67 9.11 -11.25
C LEU A 130 8.40 7.74 -11.33
N PRO A 131 8.31 6.89 -10.30
CA PRO A 131 9.07 5.65 -10.24
C PRO A 131 8.72 4.77 -11.44
N ARG A 132 9.72 4.49 -12.28
CA ARG A 132 9.69 3.32 -13.14
C ARG A 132 9.83 2.11 -12.24
N PHE A 133 8.97 1.11 -12.42
CA PHE A 133 9.12 -0.21 -11.80
C PHE A 133 10.58 -0.70 -11.90
N PRO A 134 11.06 -1.50 -10.93
CA PRO A 134 12.43 -2.00 -10.96
C PRO A 134 12.54 -3.09 -12.02
N VAL A 135 12.72 -2.70 -13.29
CA VAL A 135 13.25 -3.58 -14.32
C VAL A 135 14.74 -3.29 -14.43
N HIS A 136 15.50 -4.26 -13.92
CA HIS A 136 16.94 -4.50 -14.13
C HIS A 136 17.88 -3.31 -14.11
N LEU A 137 18.67 -3.16 -13.03
CA LEU A 137 20.01 -2.59 -13.12
C LEU A 137 20.92 -3.16 -12.03
N ASN A 138 21.83 -4.05 -12.43
CA ASN A 138 23.25 -3.94 -12.10
C ASN A 138 24.09 -4.86 -13.00
N SER A 139 24.38 -4.38 -14.20
CA SER A 139 25.59 -4.74 -14.94
C SER A 139 26.36 -3.45 -15.26
N LYS A 140 27.09 -2.94 -14.27
CA LYS A 140 28.15 -1.95 -14.53
C LYS A 140 29.32 -2.70 -15.16
N ARG A 141 29.38 -2.68 -16.49
CA ARG A 141 30.57 -3.06 -17.25
C ARG A 141 31.59 -1.93 -17.09
N ILE A 142 32.73 -2.25 -16.51
CA ILE A 142 33.92 -1.41 -16.50
C ILE A 142 34.38 -1.28 -17.96
N VAL A 143 34.34 -0.06 -18.51
CA VAL A 143 35.00 0.28 -19.77
C VAL A 143 36.22 1.10 -19.39
N LEU A 144 37.39 0.52 -19.66
CA LEU A 144 38.69 1.20 -19.65
C LEU A 144 38.74 2.20 -20.81
N ASP A 145 39.41 3.33 -20.55
CA ASP A 145 39.64 4.44 -21.47
C ASP A 145 40.09 4.00 -22.87
N GLU A 146 39.44 4.53 -23.89
CA GLU A 146 40.09 4.81 -25.17
C GLU A 146 39.44 6.03 -25.86
N VAL A 147 40.32 6.91 -26.34
CA VAL A 147 40.06 8.20 -26.98
C VAL A 147 39.49 7.99 -28.38
N ALA A 148 38.35 8.62 -28.73
CA ALA A 148 38.14 9.27 -30.05
C ALA A 148 36.73 9.88 -30.23
N THR A 149 36.76 11.18 -30.60
CA THR A 149 35.88 11.92 -31.55
C THR A 149 34.36 11.94 -31.39
N ALA A 150 33.85 13.17 -31.30
CA ALA A 150 32.44 13.56 -31.39
C ALA A 150 31.82 13.23 -32.75
N GLU A 151 30.58 12.71 -32.74
CA GLU A 151 29.57 12.98 -33.77
C GLU A 151 28.14 12.63 -33.27
N SER A 152 27.25 13.63 -33.36
CA SER A 152 25.78 13.58 -33.52
C SER A 152 24.96 12.44 -32.89
N ILE A 153 24.25 12.73 -31.78
CA ILE A 153 23.10 11.93 -31.32
C ILE A 153 21.80 12.65 -31.71
N THR A 154 21.07 12.05 -32.64
CA THR A 154 19.70 12.43 -33.04
C THR A 154 18.68 12.05 -31.96
N GLN A 155 17.70 12.93 -31.73
CA GLN A 155 16.60 12.75 -30.79
C GLN A 155 15.69 11.59 -31.20
N ALA A 156 15.51 10.60 -30.31
CA ALA A 156 14.50 9.55 -30.47
C ALA A 156 13.14 10.06 -29.95
N THR A 157 12.08 9.83 -30.72
CA THR A 157 10.69 10.19 -30.38
C THR A 157 9.98 9.02 -29.69
N LEU A 158 8.87 9.31 -28.97
CA LEU A 158 8.12 8.33 -28.17
C LEU A 158 7.67 7.06 -28.96
N ALA A 159 7.58 7.16 -30.28
CA ALA A 159 7.28 6.06 -31.19
C ALA A 159 8.37 4.95 -31.21
N ASP A 160 9.60 5.30 -30.83
CA ASP A 160 10.77 4.39 -30.82
C ASP A 160 10.84 3.52 -29.55
N VAL A 161 9.95 3.75 -28.58
CA VAL A 161 9.97 3.11 -27.25
C VAL A 161 8.84 2.10 -27.06
N ILE A 162 7.84 2.08 -27.95
CA ILE A 162 6.69 1.17 -27.85
C ILE A 162 6.97 -0.10 -28.66
N PRO A 163 6.98 -1.30 -28.06
CA PRO A 163 7.20 -2.55 -28.78
C PRO A 163 6.16 -2.77 -29.89
N GLU A 164 6.59 -3.21 -31.07
CA GLU A 164 5.71 -3.50 -32.22
C GLU A 164 4.58 -4.49 -31.91
N SER A 165 4.76 -5.36 -30.90
CA SER A 165 3.71 -6.26 -30.39
C SER A 165 2.54 -5.51 -29.75
N VAL A 166 2.80 -4.36 -29.13
CA VAL A 166 1.78 -3.49 -28.53
C VAL A 166 1.11 -2.61 -29.58
N LYS A 167 1.86 -2.15 -30.58
CA LYS A 167 1.30 -1.38 -31.71
C LYS A 167 0.33 -2.23 -32.54
N SER A 168 0.72 -3.48 -32.83
CA SER A 168 -0.08 -4.43 -33.60
C SER A 168 -1.29 -4.96 -32.85
N ALA A 169 -1.19 -5.21 -31.54
CA ALA A 169 -2.33 -5.66 -30.72
C ALA A 169 -3.45 -4.60 -30.60
N ASN A 170 -3.11 -3.32 -30.77
CA ASN A 170 -4.03 -2.21 -30.55
C ASN A 170 -4.34 -1.40 -31.82
N ASN A 171 -3.92 -1.86 -33.01
CA ASN A 171 -4.06 -1.14 -34.28
C ASN A 171 -3.61 0.34 -34.22
N LEU A 172 -2.50 0.59 -33.52
CA LEU A 172 -1.94 1.94 -33.39
C LEU A 172 -1.07 2.25 -34.61
N ASP A 173 -1.57 3.12 -35.49
CA ASP A 173 -0.80 3.74 -36.58
C ASP A 173 0.15 4.80 -35.99
N ASP A 174 1.38 4.88 -36.48
CA ASP A 174 2.40 5.85 -36.04
C ASP A 174 1.91 7.31 -36.17
N ARG A 175 0.89 7.58 -37.01
CA ARG A 175 0.22 8.88 -37.10
C ARG A 175 -0.67 9.24 -35.90
N VAL A 176 -1.19 8.26 -35.16
CA VAL A 176 -2.07 8.46 -33.98
C VAL A 176 -1.25 8.89 -32.76
N LEU A 177 0.00 8.45 -32.66
CA LEU A 177 0.90 8.75 -31.52
C LEU A 177 1.46 10.17 -31.54
N ALA A 178 1.29 10.91 -32.64
CA ALA A 178 1.76 12.29 -32.78
C ALA A 178 0.73 13.36 -32.35
N LEU A 179 -0.53 12.99 -32.04
CA LEU A 179 -1.64 13.96 -31.94
C LEU A 179 -2.46 13.97 -30.64
N THR A 180 -2.13 13.20 -29.62
CA THR A 180 -2.90 13.21 -28.35
C THR A 180 -2.29 14.14 -27.30
N SER A 181 -2.29 15.44 -27.61
CA SER A 181 -2.56 16.46 -26.59
C SER A 181 -3.84 17.17 -27.01
N VAL A 182 -4.80 17.27 -26.08
CA VAL A 182 -6.13 17.91 -26.16
C VAL A 182 -7.31 16.93 -26.30
N GLU A 183 -8.14 16.97 -25.25
CA GLU A 183 -9.56 16.60 -25.09
C GLU A 183 -10.00 15.14 -24.79
N ASP A 184 -10.53 15.03 -23.55
CA ASP A 184 -11.64 14.25 -22.98
C ASP A 184 -11.75 12.71 -23.06
N GLN A 185 -11.96 12.17 -21.85
CA GLN A 185 -12.66 10.94 -21.44
C GLN A 185 -12.21 9.60 -22.02
N ILE A 186 -11.40 8.88 -21.23
CA ILE A 186 -11.38 7.41 -21.25
C ILE A 186 -11.51 6.93 -19.80
N GLU A 187 -12.67 6.34 -19.48
CA GLU A 187 -12.84 5.47 -18.30
C GLU A 187 -12.06 4.17 -18.54
N ILE A 188 -11.21 3.79 -17.59
CA ILE A 188 -10.62 2.45 -17.54
C ILE A 188 -10.99 1.85 -16.18
N GLU A 189 -12.02 1.01 -16.20
CA GLU A 189 -12.24 -0.04 -15.21
C GLU A 189 -11.32 -1.26 -15.51
N ALA A 190 -11.07 -2.04 -14.46
CA ALA A 190 -10.41 -3.35 -14.41
C ALA A 190 -8.86 -3.37 -14.39
N PHE A 191 -8.28 -3.61 -13.21
CA PHE A 191 -7.69 -4.91 -12.84
C PHE A 191 -7.31 -4.88 -11.35
N ALA A 192 -8.27 -5.29 -10.51
CA ALA A 192 -8.02 -5.77 -9.16
C ALA A 192 -8.33 -7.26 -9.19
N VAL A 193 -7.32 -8.11 -9.40
CA VAL A 193 -7.45 -9.56 -9.26
C VAL A 193 -6.14 -10.10 -8.66
N ASN A 194 -6.30 -10.72 -7.50
CA ASN A 194 -5.37 -11.59 -6.76
C ASN A 194 -4.35 -10.92 -5.81
N VAL A 195 -4.90 -10.37 -4.73
CA VAL A 195 -4.25 -10.45 -3.40
C VAL A 195 -5.16 -11.35 -2.56
N PHE A 196 -4.65 -12.49 -2.08
CA PHE A 196 -5.39 -13.36 -1.16
C PHE A 196 -5.24 -12.81 0.26
N ASP A 197 -6.37 -12.46 0.89
CA ASP A 197 -6.43 -11.87 2.25
C ASP A 197 -5.97 -12.86 3.36
N ASP A 198 -5.99 -14.17 3.08
CA ASP A 198 -5.86 -15.23 4.10
C ASP A 198 -4.41 -15.48 4.58
N GLU A 199 -3.39 -15.05 3.83
CA GLU A 199 -1.98 -15.20 4.23
C GLU A 199 -1.43 -14.02 5.04
N TRP A 200 -2.08 -12.84 4.96
CA TRP A 200 -1.66 -11.67 5.72
C TRP A 200 -2.17 -11.68 7.18
N GLU A 201 -3.36 -12.24 7.43
CA GLU A 201 -3.87 -12.41 8.79
C GLU A 201 -2.99 -13.33 9.66
N ASN A 202 -2.35 -14.35 9.05
CA ASN A 202 -1.45 -15.28 9.74
C ASN A 202 -0.06 -14.70 10.11
N GLU A 203 0.36 -13.61 9.46
CA GLU A 203 1.58 -12.85 9.85
C GLU A 203 1.26 -11.77 10.89
N LEU A 204 0.05 -11.19 10.85
CA LEU A 204 -0.42 -10.22 11.83
C LEU A 204 -0.66 -10.84 13.21
N ASP A 205 -1.16 -12.07 13.30
CA ASP A 205 -1.36 -12.75 14.59
C ASP A 205 -0.04 -13.14 15.26
N LYS A 206 1.03 -13.39 14.49
CA LYS A 206 2.38 -13.63 15.06
C LYS A 206 3.04 -12.38 15.64
N CYS A 207 2.52 -11.18 15.33
CA CYS A 207 3.05 -9.92 15.84
C CYS A 207 2.28 -9.38 17.06
N LYS A 208 1.17 -10.00 17.46
CA LYS A 208 0.38 -9.58 18.63
C LYS A 208 0.95 -10.12 19.95
N ASP A 209 1.61 -11.27 19.93
CA ASP A 209 2.20 -11.90 21.11
C ASP A 209 3.35 -11.08 21.75
N ASP A 210 3.93 -10.12 21.02
CA ASP A 210 5.04 -9.28 21.51
C ASP A 210 4.56 -7.95 22.17
N LEU A 211 3.25 -7.67 22.24
CA LEU A 211 2.72 -6.37 22.67
C LEU A 211 1.85 -6.39 23.94
N GLU A 212 1.51 -7.54 24.52
CA GLU A 212 0.66 -7.62 25.73
C GLU A 212 1.42 -7.50 27.07
N SER A 213 2.46 -6.64 27.17
CA SER A 213 3.15 -6.41 28.46
C SER A 213 3.37 -4.94 28.84
N VAL A 214 2.52 -4.03 28.36
CA VAL A 214 2.56 -2.63 28.79
C VAL A 214 1.21 -2.20 29.36
N ASP A 215 1.06 -2.38 30.67
CA ASP A 215 -0.01 -1.77 31.47
C ASP A 215 0.19 -0.25 31.54
N ILE A 216 -0.75 0.52 30.98
CA ILE A 216 -0.92 1.94 31.26
C ILE A 216 -2.41 2.21 31.48
N GLU A 217 -2.86 2.01 32.72
CA GLU A 217 -4.09 2.64 33.22
C GLU A 217 -3.72 3.89 34.03
N SER A 218 -4.20 5.06 33.63
CA SER A 218 -4.89 6.02 34.51
C SER A 218 -5.19 7.37 33.84
N HIS A 219 -6.45 7.82 34.06
CA HIS A 219 -7.00 9.18 33.94
C HIS A 219 -7.16 9.77 32.51
N VAL A 220 -8.30 10.32 32.09
CA VAL A 220 -9.14 11.36 32.73
C VAL A 220 -10.57 11.31 32.17
N GLU A 221 -11.56 11.39 33.06
CA GLU A 221 -12.97 11.69 32.77
C GLU A 221 -13.25 13.19 32.62
N GLN A 222 -14.43 13.52 32.07
CA GLN A 222 -15.20 14.78 32.15
C GLN A 222 -14.88 15.86 31.11
N GLU A 223 -15.83 16.09 30.20
CA GLU A 223 -16.70 17.27 30.28
C GLU A 223 -17.91 17.12 29.35
N SER A 224 -19.09 17.25 29.95
CA SER A 224 -20.41 17.34 29.32
C SER A 224 -20.94 18.77 29.40
N ASP A 225 -21.85 19.07 28.47
CA ASP A 225 -22.83 20.16 28.48
C ASP A 225 -22.33 21.61 28.27
N LEU A 226 -22.77 22.22 27.16
CA LEU A 226 -23.49 23.50 27.23
C LEU A 226 -24.22 23.86 25.91
N ASN A 227 -25.47 24.29 26.09
CA ASN A 227 -26.23 25.28 25.32
C ASN A 227 -27.11 24.87 24.12
N GLN A 228 -28.35 24.49 24.47
CA GLN A 228 -29.55 25.11 23.92
C GLN A 228 -29.71 26.56 24.44
N GLN A 229 -30.01 27.51 23.57
CA GLN A 229 -31.03 28.57 23.72
C GLN A 229 -30.81 29.69 22.68
N LEU A 230 -31.81 29.90 21.82
CA LEU A 230 -32.49 31.19 21.60
C LEU A 230 -33.37 31.10 20.34
N THR A 231 -34.66 30.88 20.60
CA THR A 231 -35.79 31.56 19.95
C THR A 231 -35.53 33.07 19.91
N SER A 232 -36.06 33.93 19.04
CA SER A 232 -37.25 34.00 18.19
C SER A 232 -37.20 35.42 17.61
N GLU A 233 -37.75 35.70 16.42
CA GLU A 233 -38.47 36.98 16.21
C GLU A 233 -39.29 36.99 14.91
N ASN A 234 -40.48 37.56 15.07
CA ASN A 234 -41.59 37.66 14.13
C ASN A 234 -41.33 38.63 12.98
N LYS A 235 -42.11 38.50 11.90
CA LYS A 235 -42.90 39.62 11.37
C LYS A 235 -43.98 39.15 10.39
N GLU A 236 -45.23 39.41 10.79
CA GLU A 236 -46.41 39.49 9.94
C GLU A 236 -46.26 40.60 8.91
N ILE A 237 -46.77 40.37 7.69
CA ILE A 237 -47.32 41.40 6.80
C ILE A 237 -48.58 40.82 6.15
N GLN A 238 -49.73 41.40 6.49
CA GLN A 238 -50.99 41.32 5.75
C GLN A 238 -50.92 42.13 4.45
N CYS A 239 -51.70 41.71 3.45
CA CYS A 239 -52.34 42.47 2.35
C CYS A 239 -52.48 41.51 1.15
N GLU A 240 -53.49 41.53 0.29
CA GLU A 240 -54.79 42.18 0.21
C GLU A 240 -55.54 41.36 -0.86
N SER A 241 -56.84 41.16 -0.68
CA SER A 241 -57.73 40.56 -1.66
C SER A 241 -57.85 41.44 -2.89
N ASN A 242 -57.57 40.90 -4.08
CA ASN A 242 -58.08 41.43 -5.33
C ASN A 242 -58.62 40.28 -6.18
N ASP A 243 -59.95 40.18 -6.17
CA ASP A 243 -60.75 39.55 -7.20
C ASP A 243 -60.51 40.26 -8.52
N ASN A 244 -60.13 39.52 -9.55
CA ASN A 244 -60.49 39.85 -10.91
C ASN A 244 -60.61 38.56 -11.72
N SER A 245 -61.86 38.21 -11.97
CA SER A 245 -62.29 37.20 -12.92
C SER A 245 -61.93 37.62 -14.35
N SER A 246 -61.31 36.72 -15.08
CA SER A 246 -61.15 36.84 -16.54
C SER A 246 -61.20 35.45 -17.13
N GLU A 247 -62.39 35.07 -17.59
CA GLU A 247 -62.63 33.86 -18.36
C GLU A 247 -61.80 33.88 -19.66
N ARG A 248 -60.85 32.95 -19.77
CA ARG A 248 -60.26 32.57 -21.06
C ARG A 248 -60.60 31.12 -21.36
N LYS A 249 -61.47 30.93 -22.36
CA LYS A 249 -61.66 29.65 -23.05
C LYS A 249 -60.37 29.27 -23.76
N ILE A 250 -59.73 28.18 -23.34
CA ILE A 250 -58.72 27.46 -24.12
C ILE A 250 -59.23 26.03 -24.27
N SER A 251 -59.51 25.68 -25.52
CA SER A 251 -59.88 24.35 -25.98
C SER A 251 -58.64 23.50 -26.27
N GLN A 252 -58.80 22.19 -26.07
CA GLN A 252 -58.06 21.04 -26.65
C GLN A 252 -57.01 20.35 -25.77
N GLY A 253 -57.34 19.10 -25.38
CA GLY A 253 -56.36 18.04 -25.07
C GLY A 253 -56.15 17.65 -23.59
N MET A 254 -57.19 17.56 -22.75
CA MET A 254 -57.04 17.10 -21.36
C MET A 254 -56.78 15.58 -21.28
N PRO A 255 -55.72 15.12 -20.60
CA PRO A 255 -55.54 13.71 -20.26
C PRO A 255 -56.65 13.27 -19.29
N SER A 256 -57.29 12.15 -19.63
CA SER A 256 -58.40 11.56 -18.89
C SER A 256 -57.95 11.01 -17.53
N SER A 257 -57.87 11.86 -16.50
CA SER A 257 -58.25 11.62 -15.09
C SER A 257 -57.50 12.61 -14.19
N VAL A 258 -58.13 13.74 -13.86
CA VAL A 258 -57.65 14.59 -12.77
C VAL A 258 -57.78 13.80 -11.47
N VAL A 259 -56.67 13.56 -10.78
CA VAL A 259 -56.67 12.82 -9.52
C VAL A 259 -57.07 13.77 -8.40
N GLN A 260 -58.22 13.51 -7.78
CA GLN A 260 -58.62 14.22 -6.55
C GLN A 260 -58.06 13.48 -5.33
N LEU A 261 -57.39 14.22 -4.45
CA LEU A 261 -56.92 13.73 -3.17
C LEU A 261 -57.96 14.04 -2.09
N SER A 262 -58.40 12.99 -1.40
CA SER A 262 -59.32 13.07 -0.27
C SER A 262 -58.56 13.25 1.05
N ILE A 263 -59.29 13.60 2.12
CA ILE A 263 -58.77 13.63 3.49
C ILE A 263 -58.19 12.25 3.89
N ASN A 264 -58.80 11.16 3.41
CA ASN A 264 -58.29 9.81 3.66
C ASN A 264 -56.92 9.58 2.99
N ASP A 265 -56.71 10.12 1.79
CA ASP A 265 -55.40 10.05 1.12
C ASP A 265 -54.33 10.81 1.93
N MET A 266 -54.69 11.95 2.52
CA MET A 266 -53.81 12.75 3.38
C MET A 266 -53.46 12.03 4.69
N ASN A 267 -54.40 11.33 5.31
CA ASN A 267 -54.14 10.50 6.48
C ASN A 267 -53.08 9.43 6.19
N CYS A 268 -53.19 8.74 5.04
CA CYS A 268 -52.19 7.75 4.64
C CYS A 268 -50.82 8.37 4.37
N LEU A 269 -50.77 9.52 3.68
CA LEU A 269 -49.53 10.23 3.41
C LEU A 269 -48.85 10.74 4.70
N LEU A 270 -49.62 11.29 5.65
CA LEU A 270 -49.09 11.71 6.95
C LEU A 270 -48.55 10.52 7.75
N ALA A 271 -49.24 9.39 7.76
CA ALA A 271 -48.73 8.17 8.39
C ALA A 271 -47.39 7.73 7.75
N MET A 272 -47.27 7.79 6.41
CA MET A 272 -46.02 7.50 5.71
C MET A 272 -44.91 8.50 6.04
N PHE A 273 -45.22 9.80 6.11
CA PHE A 273 -44.25 10.83 6.45
C PHE A 273 -43.74 10.68 7.88
N LYS A 274 -44.64 10.47 8.85
CA LYS A 274 -44.29 10.29 10.28
C LYS A 274 -43.44 9.04 10.54
N THR A 275 -43.72 7.95 9.82
CA THR A 275 -43.00 6.66 10.00
C THR A 275 -41.67 6.60 9.23
N THR A 276 -41.50 7.40 8.18
CA THR A 276 -40.25 7.42 7.40
C THR A 276 -39.24 8.41 8.00
N LYS A 277 -38.15 7.88 8.58
CA LYS A 277 -37.10 8.67 9.28
C LYS A 277 -36.59 9.89 8.48
N ASP A 278 -36.44 9.74 7.17
CA ASP A 278 -35.94 10.83 6.30
C ASP A 278 -37.01 11.87 5.92
N CYS A 279 -38.29 11.54 6.02
CA CYS A 279 -39.39 12.46 5.76
C CYS A 279 -39.73 13.32 6.99
N ASN A 280 -39.66 12.76 8.21
CA ASN A 280 -39.99 13.49 9.44
C ASN A 280 -38.78 14.07 10.18
N LYS A 281 -37.84 14.68 9.45
CA LYS A 281 -36.69 15.33 10.08
C LYS A 281 -37.17 16.45 11.00
N LYS A 282 -36.77 16.40 12.27
CA LYS A 282 -37.14 17.36 13.33
C LYS A 282 -38.64 17.41 13.66
N GLY A 283 -39.39 16.34 13.41
CA GLY A 283 -40.82 16.29 13.75
C GLY A 283 -41.69 17.24 12.91
N LYS A 284 -41.23 17.58 11.68
CA LYS A 284 -41.90 18.50 10.75
C LYS A 284 -43.40 18.21 10.58
N TRP A 285 -43.79 16.93 10.59
CA TRP A 285 -45.15 16.49 10.30
C TRP A 285 -45.96 16.10 11.53
N ASP A 286 -45.38 16.14 12.75
CA ASP A 286 -46.00 15.59 13.96
C ASP A 286 -47.33 16.27 14.31
N ASN A 287 -47.37 17.60 14.12
CA ASN A 287 -48.53 18.44 14.44
C ASN A 287 -49.35 18.86 13.20
N THR A 288 -49.07 18.29 12.02
CA THR A 288 -49.78 18.63 10.78
C THR A 288 -51.10 17.86 10.70
N SER A 289 -52.23 18.57 10.52
CA SER A 289 -53.52 17.95 10.25
C SER A 289 -53.64 17.47 8.80
N PRO A 290 -54.51 16.50 8.48
CA PRO A 290 -54.78 16.08 7.11
C PRO A 290 -55.22 17.24 6.20
N GLU A 291 -55.99 18.19 6.74
CA GLU A 291 -56.45 19.40 6.07
C GLU A 291 -55.29 20.34 5.75
N ASP A 292 -54.36 20.54 6.69
CA ASP A 292 -53.15 21.32 6.47
C ASP A 292 -52.26 20.71 5.39
N LEU A 293 -52.15 19.38 5.38
CA LEU A 293 -51.40 18.69 4.33
C LEU A 293 -52.09 18.83 2.98
N LEU A 294 -53.42 18.70 2.91
CA LEU A 294 -54.19 18.91 1.67
C LEU A 294 -53.95 20.32 1.11
N LEU A 295 -53.89 21.32 1.99
CA LEU A 295 -53.61 22.70 1.64
C LEU A 295 -52.20 22.87 1.02
N GLN A 296 -51.24 21.99 1.33
CA GLN A 296 -49.92 21.99 0.67
C GLN A 296 -49.98 21.54 -0.78
N PHE A 297 -50.99 20.75 -1.16
CA PHE A 297 -51.24 20.33 -2.54
C PHE A 297 -52.06 21.35 -3.34
N SER A 298 -52.41 22.51 -2.77
CA SER A 298 -53.22 23.52 -3.46
C SER A 298 -52.43 24.39 -4.44
N SER A 299 -51.10 24.40 -4.37
CA SER A 299 -50.25 25.22 -5.23
C SER A 299 -48.86 24.61 -5.40
N ILE A 300 -48.22 24.92 -6.52
CA ILE A 300 -46.88 24.42 -6.81
C ILE A 300 -45.82 24.94 -5.83
N ASP A 301 -45.99 26.17 -5.34
CA ASP A 301 -45.03 26.78 -4.42
C ASP A 301 -44.99 26.08 -3.07
N LYS A 302 -46.13 25.58 -2.60
CA LYS A 302 -46.21 24.75 -1.40
C LYS A 302 -45.58 23.38 -1.62
N LEU A 303 -45.82 22.75 -2.79
CA LEU A 303 -45.15 21.49 -3.14
C LEU A 303 -43.63 21.63 -3.25
N ARG A 304 -43.11 22.79 -3.65
CA ARG A 304 -41.65 23.05 -3.72
C ARG A 304 -40.97 22.96 -2.35
N LEU A 305 -41.70 23.21 -1.26
CA LEU A 305 -41.20 23.11 0.12
C LEU A 305 -40.98 21.65 0.56
N PHE A 306 -41.43 20.67 -0.22
CA PHE A 306 -41.23 19.26 0.09
C PHE A 306 -39.78 18.86 -0.23
N LEU A 307 -39.17 18.05 0.63
CA LEU A 307 -37.91 17.37 0.36
C LEU A 307 -38.10 16.35 -0.76
N ASP A 308 -37.03 16.00 -1.47
CA ASP A 308 -37.13 15.02 -2.57
C ASP A 308 -37.62 13.65 -2.07
N VAL A 309 -37.23 13.26 -0.86
CA VAL A 309 -37.70 12.03 -0.18
C VAL A 309 -39.20 12.07 0.13
N GLU A 310 -39.74 13.25 0.48
CA GLU A 310 -41.18 13.43 0.75
C GLU A 310 -41.97 13.32 -0.56
N LEU A 311 -41.49 13.97 -1.64
CA LEU A 311 -42.09 13.85 -2.98
C LEU A 311 -42.03 12.41 -3.51
N CYS A 312 -40.95 11.67 -3.28
CA CYS A 312 -40.87 10.24 -3.62
C CYS A 312 -41.96 9.43 -2.92
N SER A 313 -42.21 9.70 -1.64
CA SER A 313 -43.25 9.03 -0.86
C SER A 313 -44.65 9.35 -1.39
N VAL A 314 -44.91 10.59 -1.79
CA VAL A 314 -46.16 10.99 -2.47
C VAL A 314 -46.33 10.24 -3.79
N VAL A 315 -45.30 10.21 -4.63
CA VAL A 315 -45.33 9.49 -5.92
C VAL A 315 -45.60 8.00 -5.71
N ARG A 316 -44.93 7.38 -4.73
CA ARG A 316 -45.13 5.96 -4.40
C ARG A 316 -46.54 5.66 -3.95
N TYR A 317 -47.12 6.53 -3.12
CA TYR A 317 -48.50 6.42 -2.70
C TYR A 317 -49.45 6.49 -3.89
N LEU A 318 -49.34 7.51 -4.74
CA LEU A 318 -50.23 7.74 -5.88
C LEU A 318 -50.12 6.63 -6.94
N LYS A 319 -48.93 6.07 -7.16
CA LYS A 319 -48.76 4.89 -8.02
C LYS A 319 -49.56 3.71 -7.51
N LYS A 320 -49.52 3.47 -6.20
CA LYS A 320 -50.16 2.31 -5.57
C LYS A 320 -51.67 2.45 -5.52
N THR A 321 -52.19 3.67 -5.27
CA THR A 321 -53.62 3.88 -5.01
C THR A 321 -54.41 4.42 -6.20
N LYS A 322 -53.75 5.10 -7.15
CA LYS A 322 -54.39 5.79 -8.29
C LYS A 322 -53.77 5.41 -9.64
N GLU A 323 -52.93 4.36 -9.68
CA GLU A 323 -52.30 3.81 -10.90
C GLU A 323 -51.58 4.85 -11.79
N CYS A 324 -50.92 5.85 -11.18
CA CYS A 324 -50.25 6.91 -11.94
C CYS A 324 -48.90 6.46 -12.56
N LYS A 325 -48.54 7.03 -13.72
CA LYS A 325 -47.31 6.70 -14.48
C LYS A 325 -46.10 7.61 -14.17
N ILE A 326 -46.02 8.16 -12.96
CA ILE A 326 -44.94 9.07 -12.55
C ILE A 326 -43.65 8.28 -12.29
N LYS A 327 -42.47 8.76 -12.68
CA LYS A 327 -41.19 8.06 -12.39
C LYS A 327 -40.59 8.48 -11.05
N GLU A 328 -40.33 7.52 -10.15
CA GLU A 328 -39.70 7.78 -8.83
C GLU A 328 -38.24 8.25 -8.94
N SER A 329 -37.50 7.76 -9.94
CA SER A 329 -36.09 8.10 -10.18
C SER A 329 -35.88 9.44 -10.90
N SER A 330 -36.94 10.22 -11.12
CA SER A 330 -36.83 11.52 -11.78
C SER A 330 -36.27 12.60 -10.85
N THR A 331 -35.70 13.66 -11.43
CA THR A 331 -35.26 14.84 -10.67
C THR A 331 -36.42 15.51 -9.96
N LYS A 332 -36.21 16.13 -8.79
CA LYS A 332 -37.24 16.87 -8.02
C LYS A 332 -38.11 17.79 -8.88
N GLY A 333 -37.52 18.55 -9.80
CA GLY A 333 -38.27 19.46 -10.69
C GLY A 333 -39.28 18.72 -11.58
N LYS A 334 -38.85 17.60 -12.17
CA LYS A 334 -39.71 16.76 -13.00
C LYS A 334 -40.82 16.06 -12.20
N LYS A 335 -40.54 15.63 -10.96
CA LYS A 335 -41.59 15.13 -10.04
C LYS A 335 -42.64 16.19 -9.77
N LEU A 336 -42.23 17.43 -9.51
CA LEU A 336 -43.14 18.55 -9.27
C LEU A 336 -44.00 18.87 -10.49
N GLU A 337 -43.42 18.85 -11.69
CA GLU A 337 -44.16 19.01 -12.95
C GLU A 337 -45.20 17.89 -13.15
N GLU A 338 -44.79 16.63 -12.98
CA GLU A 338 -45.67 15.47 -13.14
C GLU A 338 -46.79 15.45 -12.08
N LEU A 339 -46.49 15.82 -10.83
CA LEU A 339 -47.48 15.94 -9.76
C LEU A 339 -48.45 17.11 -9.97
N ALA A 340 -47.94 18.28 -10.41
CA ALA A 340 -48.79 19.43 -10.71
C ALA A 340 -49.78 19.12 -11.84
N ALA A 341 -49.31 18.45 -12.90
CA ALA A 341 -50.16 18.01 -13.99
C ALA A 341 -51.23 17.00 -13.52
N LEU A 342 -50.85 16.04 -12.67
CA LEU A 342 -51.76 15.00 -12.16
C LEU A 342 -52.85 15.57 -11.24
N LEU A 343 -52.53 16.62 -10.48
CA LEU A 343 -53.42 17.27 -9.51
C LEU A 343 -54.13 18.50 -10.07
N ASN A 344 -53.95 18.80 -11.36
CA ASN A 344 -54.50 19.99 -12.02
C ASN A 344 -54.11 21.31 -11.30
N ILE A 345 -52.88 21.37 -10.80
CA ILE A 345 -52.28 22.57 -10.21
C ILE A 345 -51.65 23.37 -11.35
N ASN A 346 -52.00 24.67 -11.45
CA ASN A 346 -51.46 25.52 -12.50
C ASN A 346 -49.93 25.61 -12.38
N PHE A 347 -49.22 25.15 -13.42
CA PHE A 347 -47.76 25.12 -13.46
C PHE A 347 -47.27 26.12 -14.50
N ASP A 348 -46.93 27.34 -14.06
CA ASP A 348 -46.32 28.33 -14.94
C ASP A 348 -44.90 27.90 -15.31
N LYS A 349 -44.74 27.44 -16.56
CA LYS A 349 -43.44 27.05 -17.12
C LYS A 349 -42.40 28.17 -17.05
N GLU A 350 -42.81 29.44 -17.03
CA GLU A 350 -41.89 30.57 -16.91
C GLU A 350 -41.21 30.65 -15.54
N MET A 351 -41.84 30.11 -14.50
CA MET A 351 -41.26 29.99 -13.14
C MET A 351 -40.44 28.70 -12.94
N SER A 352 -40.38 27.80 -13.94
CA SER A 352 -39.51 26.60 -13.92
C SER A 352 -38.07 26.90 -14.34
N GLY A 353 -37.79 28.16 -14.65
CA GLY A 353 -36.47 28.74 -14.45
C GLY A 353 -36.09 28.69 -12.98
N LEU A 354 -35.82 27.48 -12.45
CA LEU A 354 -34.75 27.25 -11.49
C LEU A 354 -33.64 28.18 -11.96
N VAL A 355 -33.47 29.29 -11.24
CA VAL A 355 -32.45 30.30 -11.45
C VAL A 355 -31.28 29.55 -12.07
N LYS A 356 -31.03 29.74 -13.36
CA LYS A 356 -29.79 29.27 -13.98
C LYS A 356 -28.78 29.98 -13.12
N ARG A 357 -28.28 29.33 -12.06
CA ARG A 357 -27.29 29.88 -11.16
C ARG A 357 -26.24 30.29 -12.15
N LYS A 358 -26.07 31.61 -12.37
CA LYS A 358 -24.97 32.13 -13.16
C LYS A 358 -23.80 31.36 -12.61
N LYS A 359 -23.25 30.42 -13.39
CA LYS A 359 -22.13 29.59 -12.93
C LYS A 359 -21.13 30.63 -12.48
N LYS A 360 -20.92 30.75 -11.16
CA LYS A 360 -19.90 31.67 -10.64
C LYS A 360 -18.66 31.35 -11.47
N PRO A 361 -18.01 32.35 -12.10
CA PRO A 361 -16.82 32.10 -12.89
C PRO A 361 -15.92 31.20 -12.05
N GLN A 362 -15.72 29.98 -12.54
CA GLN A 362 -15.10 28.92 -11.76
C GLN A 362 -13.68 29.41 -11.52
N GLN A 363 -13.41 29.85 -10.29
CA GLN A 363 -12.13 30.42 -9.94
C GLN A 363 -11.08 29.37 -10.29
N VAL A 364 -10.20 29.71 -11.23
CA VAL A 364 -9.18 28.79 -11.72
C VAL A 364 -8.35 28.40 -10.52
N LYS A 365 -8.44 27.13 -10.13
CA LYS A 365 -7.68 26.60 -9.01
C LYS A 365 -6.20 26.74 -9.33
N SER A 366 -5.41 27.14 -8.34
CA SER A 366 -3.97 27.20 -8.53
C SER A 366 -3.41 25.78 -8.76
N LEU A 367 -2.26 25.67 -9.43
CA LEU A 367 -1.58 24.39 -9.63
C LEU A 367 -1.33 23.67 -8.29
N SER A 368 -1.00 24.44 -7.23
CA SER A 368 -0.81 23.94 -5.87
C SER A 368 -2.10 23.34 -5.28
N GLU A 369 -3.26 23.98 -5.52
CA GLU A 369 -4.56 23.45 -5.08
C GLU A 369 -4.95 22.18 -5.85
N LEU A 370 -4.69 22.15 -7.16
CA LEU A 370 -4.92 20.96 -7.99
C LEU A 370 -4.02 19.80 -7.54
N ALA A 371 -2.72 20.03 -7.35
CA ALA A 371 -1.78 19.04 -6.86
C ALA A 371 -2.21 18.52 -5.47
N THR A 372 -2.64 19.41 -4.59
CA THR A 372 -3.12 19.04 -3.25
C THR A 372 -4.37 18.15 -3.29
N GLN A 373 -5.32 18.47 -4.18
CA GLN A 373 -6.53 17.66 -4.37
C GLN A 373 -6.19 16.30 -4.98
N THR A 374 -5.24 16.25 -5.92
CA THR A 374 -4.78 14.99 -6.51
C THR A 374 -4.12 14.11 -5.45
N ILE A 375 -3.20 14.65 -4.65
CA ILE A 375 -2.52 13.92 -3.57
C ILE A 375 -3.51 13.35 -2.55
N GLN A 376 -4.55 14.11 -2.18
CA GLN A 376 -5.59 13.63 -1.26
C GLN A 376 -6.38 12.43 -1.80
N LYS A 377 -6.53 12.34 -3.12
CA LYS A 377 -7.27 11.25 -3.78
C LYS A 377 -6.45 9.97 -3.92
N LEU A 378 -5.12 10.03 -3.82
CA LEU A 378 -4.27 8.86 -3.95
C LEU A 378 -4.56 7.80 -2.86
N PRO A 379 -4.48 6.50 -3.17
CA PRO A 379 -4.55 5.43 -2.16
C PRO A 379 -3.47 5.60 -1.08
N LYS A 380 -3.77 5.15 0.15
CA LYS A 380 -2.80 5.24 1.27
C LYS A 380 -1.49 4.49 0.91
N LEU A 381 -1.60 3.31 0.31
CA LEU A 381 -0.44 2.52 -0.10
C LEU A 381 0.50 3.30 -1.03
N THR A 382 -0.05 3.96 -2.05
CA THR A 382 0.73 4.80 -2.98
C THR A 382 1.42 5.94 -2.25
N LEU A 383 0.73 6.58 -1.30
CA LEU A 383 1.32 7.63 -0.46
C LEU A 383 2.43 7.11 0.44
N ASN A 384 2.28 5.89 0.99
CA ASN A 384 3.32 5.24 1.78
C ASN A 384 4.57 4.99 0.95
N VAL A 385 4.43 4.47 -0.28
CA VAL A 385 5.57 4.24 -1.18
C VAL A 385 6.29 5.56 -1.48
N ILE A 386 5.55 6.59 -1.89
CA ILE A 386 6.13 7.91 -2.19
C ILE A 386 6.89 8.46 -0.98
N HIS A 387 6.28 8.38 0.22
CA HIS A 387 6.90 8.87 1.43
C HIS A 387 8.16 8.08 1.81
N ALA A 388 8.10 6.74 1.76
CA ALA A 388 9.22 5.87 2.08
C ALA A 388 10.43 6.15 1.17
N GLU A 389 10.19 6.29 -0.14
CA GLU A 389 11.23 6.66 -1.11
C GLU A 389 11.86 8.03 -0.82
N LEU A 390 11.06 9.04 -0.46
CA LEU A 390 11.56 10.38 -0.15
C LEU A 390 12.45 10.41 1.09
N ILE A 391 12.14 9.63 2.12
CA ILE A 391 12.94 9.59 3.35
C ILE A 391 14.11 8.59 3.27
N TRP A 392 14.07 7.67 2.31
CA TRP A 392 15.05 6.59 2.17
C TRP A 392 16.47 7.12 2.00
N GLU A 393 16.69 8.07 1.09
CA GLU A 393 18.02 8.61 0.78
C GLU A 393 18.68 9.20 2.04
N ASN A 394 17.97 10.06 2.76
CA ASN A 394 18.45 10.65 4.01
C ASN A 394 18.76 9.60 5.09
N ARG A 395 17.91 8.56 5.21
CA ARG A 395 18.13 7.48 6.18
C ARG A 395 19.33 6.63 5.81
N TYR A 396 19.44 6.28 4.54
CA TYR A 396 20.56 5.51 4.01
C TYR A 396 21.87 6.26 4.18
N ASP A 397 21.91 7.56 3.88
CA ASP A 397 23.09 8.40 4.05
C ASP A 397 23.52 8.52 5.52
N ASN A 398 22.57 8.74 6.42
CA ASN A 398 22.84 8.73 7.87
C ASN A 398 23.37 7.36 8.32
N TRP A 399 22.81 6.27 7.80
CA TRP A 399 23.25 4.92 8.13
C TRP A 399 24.65 4.62 7.60
N ILE A 400 24.92 4.89 6.31
CA ILE A 400 26.18 4.57 5.63
C ILE A 400 27.34 5.48 6.08
N SER A 401 27.07 6.73 6.45
CA SER A 401 28.09 7.65 6.98
C SER A 401 28.79 7.08 8.23
N LYS A 402 28.08 6.27 9.02
CA LYS A 402 28.59 5.57 10.20
C LYS A 402 29.39 4.30 9.87
N ILE A 403 29.47 3.91 8.59
CA ILE A 403 30.08 2.66 8.11
C ILE A 403 31.26 2.93 7.18
N ARG A 404 31.24 4.04 6.42
CA ARG A 404 32.30 4.41 5.45
C ARG A 404 33.71 4.51 6.06
N THR A 405 33.83 4.50 7.39
CA THR A 405 35.09 4.49 8.12
C THR A 405 35.62 3.08 8.43
N VAL A 406 34.84 2.02 8.19
CA VAL A 406 35.24 0.63 8.44
C VAL A 406 36.06 0.11 7.26
N THR A 407 37.37 -0.05 7.47
CA THR A 407 38.28 -0.70 6.52
C THR A 407 38.69 -2.06 7.04
N VAL A 408 38.66 -3.08 6.19
CA VAL A 408 39.25 -4.40 6.49
C VAL A 408 40.56 -4.49 5.72
N ASN A 409 41.68 -4.67 6.43
CA ASN A 409 43.03 -4.69 5.84
C ASN A 409 43.34 -3.46 4.95
N GLY A 410 42.82 -2.29 5.32
CA GLY A 410 42.99 -1.05 4.54
C GLY A 410 42.13 -0.95 3.27
N MET A 411 41.33 -1.96 2.95
CA MET A 411 40.39 -1.92 1.82
C MET A 411 39.04 -1.38 2.26
N LYS A 412 38.47 -0.49 1.43
CA LYS A 412 37.07 -0.06 1.55
C LYS A 412 36.20 -1.10 0.86
N HIS A 413 35.17 -1.56 1.57
CA HIS A 413 34.16 -2.45 1.02
C HIS A 413 32.82 -1.73 0.96
N ASP A 414 31.99 -2.08 -0.03
CA ASP A 414 30.58 -1.69 -0.06
C ASP A 414 29.83 -2.55 0.95
N TRP A 415 29.81 -2.06 2.19
CA TRP A 415 29.19 -2.74 3.31
C TRP A 415 27.66 -2.70 3.18
N PHE A 416 27.04 -3.85 2.94
CA PHE A 416 25.60 -4.07 3.12
C PHE A 416 25.23 -4.40 4.59
N TYR A 417 26.26 -4.54 5.44
CA TYR A 417 26.19 -4.88 6.85
C TYR A 417 27.12 -3.96 7.65
N LYS A 418 26.60 -3.40 8.75
CA LYS A 418 27.34 -2.63 9.73
C LYS A 418 27.73 -3.54 10.89
N PRO A 419 28.99 -4.00 11.01
CA PRO A 419 29.40 -4.72 12.21
C PRO A 419 29.32 -3.79 13.43
N ASP A 420 28.94 -4.35 14.57
CA ASP A 420 28.94 -3.63 15.84
C ASP A 420 30.38 -3.51 16.35
N PHE A 421 30.76 -2.40 16.97
CA PHE A 421 32.11 -2.24 17.51
C PHE A 421 32.09 -2.44 19.02
N SER A 422 32.89 -3.40 19.51
CA SER A 422 33.09 -3.62 20.93
C SER A 422 34.26 -2.77 21.42
N GLU A 423 33.97 -1.76 22.22
CA GLU A 423 35.00 -0.92 22.86
C GLU A 423 35.85 -1.74 23.85
N ILE A 424 35.23 -2.68 24.57
CA ILE A 424 35.90 -3.52 25.57
C ILE A 424 36.95 -4.42 24.91
N ARG A 425 36.61 -5.02 23.77
CA ARG A 425 37.50 -5.92 23.02
C ARG A 425 38.32 -5.21 21.95
N ASN A 426 38.05 -3.92 21.73
CA ASN A 426 38.63 -3.11 20.65
C ASN A 426 38.56 -3.80 19.27
N GLN A 427 37.39 -4.38 18.94
CA GLN A 427 37.20 -5.14 17.70
C GLN A 427 35.79 -4.95 17.13
N TYR A 428 35.64 -5.23 15.83
CA TYR A 428 34.33 -5.35 15.20
C TYR A 428 33.78 -6.76 15.39
N ASP A 429 32.53 -6.85 15.86
CA ASP A 429 31.81 -8.11 16.01
C ASP A 429 31.01 -8.39 14.73
N VAL A 430 31.55 -9.26 13.90
CA VAL A 430 30.90 -9.73 12.68
C VAL A 430 29.93 -10.85 13.01
N ARG A 431 28.69 -10.72 12.53
CA ARG A 431 27.63 -11.71 12.73
C ARG A 431 27.10 -12.20 11.39
N CYS A 432 26.91 -13.49 11.27
CA CYS A 432 26.23 -14.13 10.14
C CYS A 432 25.09 -15.03 10.63
N ILE A 433 24.19 -15.33 9.70
CA ILE A 433 23.23 -16.43 9.86
C ILE A 433 23.93 -17.69 9.35
N ASP A 434 23.71 -18.80 10.04
CA ASP A 434 24.18 -20.10 9.58
C ASP A 434 23.69 -20.38 8.15
N ALA A 435 24.65 -20.55 7.25
CA ALA A 435 24.39 -20.79 5.84
C ALA A 435 23.58 -22.08 5.64
N THR A 436 23.74 -23.09 6.50
CA THR A 436 23.01 -24.36 6.42
C THR A 436 21.51 -24.13 6.60
N HIS A 437 21.15 -23.23 7.53
CA HIS A 437 19.76 -22.84 7.75
C HIS A 437 19.21 -22.01 6.59
N LEU A 438 20.01 -21.14 5.99
CA LEU A 438 19.59 -20.40 4.79
C LEU A 438 19.36 -21.33 3.59
N LEU A 439 20.25 -22.30 3.37
CA LEU A 439 20.15 -23.28 2.30
C LEU A 439 18.89 -24.15 2.43
N THR A 440 18.68 -24.73 3.61
CA THR A 440 17.54 -25.61 3.91
C THR A 440 16.21 -24.85 3.88
N ARG A 441 16.15 -23.62 4.41
CA ARG A 441 14.95 -22.77 4.32
C ARG A 441 14.64 -22.34 2.89
N THR A 442 15.65 -22.00 2.09
CA THR A 442 15.46 -21.65 0.68
C THR A 442 14.87 -22.86 -0.07
N ARG A 443 15.38 -24.07 0.17
CA ARG A 443 14.80 -25.31 -0.36
C ARG A 443 13.31 -25.45 -0.01
N THR A 444 12.96 -25.31 1.28
CA THR A 444 11.55 -25.39 1.72
C THR A 444 10.68 -24.33 1.05
N LYS A 445 11.18 -23.09 0.92
CA LYS A 445 10.48 -21.99 0.24
C LYS A 445 10.23 -22.30 -1.24
N VAL A 446 11.24 -22.79 -1.96
CA VAL A 446 11.11 -23.23 -3.37
C VAL A 446 10.05 -24.32 -3.48
N CYS A 447 10.12 -25.37 -2.66
CA CYS A 447 9.15 -26.48 -2.70
C CYS A 447 7.71 -26.03 -2.47
N LYS A 448 7.50 -25.01 -1.61
CA LYS A 448 6.18 -24.44 -1.31
C LYS A 448 5.69 -23.41 -2.34
N GLY A 449 6.48 -23.08 -3.36
CA GLY A 449 6.15 -22.01 -4.31
C GLY A 449 6.19 -20.61 -3.68
N GLY A 450 6.95 -20.43 -2.60
CA GLY A 450 7.01 -19.18 -1.83
C GLY A 450 8.04 -18.17 -2.35
N ILE A 451 8.47 -18.29 -3.61
CA ILE A 451 9.37 -17.33 -4.28
C ILE A 451 8.65 -16.77 -5.49
N GLU A 452 8.47 -15.45 -5.49
CA GLU A 452 7.78 -14.73 -6.57
C GLU A 452 8.44 -14.97 -7.93
N GLY A 453 7.62 -15.19 -8.95
CA GLY A 453 8.08 -15.48 -10.32
C GLY A 453 8.61 -16.90 -10.53
N LEU A 454 8.69 -17.74 -9.50
CA LEU A 454 9.15 -19.12 -9.61
C LEU A 454 8.05 -20.11 -9.23
N THR A 455 8.06 -21.27 -9.90
CA THR A 455 7.14 -22.37 -9.62
C THR A 455 7.93 -23.60 -9.19
N ASN A 456 7.39 -24.38 -8.24
CA ASN A 456 8.00 -25.65 -7.85
C ASN A 456 7.89 -26.73 -8.96
N GLU A 457 7.05 -26.50 -9.97
CA GLU A 457 6.86 -27.39 -11.12
C GLU A 457 8.16 -27.62 -11.91
N SER A 458 9.04 -26.62 -12.01
CA SER A 458 10.35 -26.80 -12.66
C SER A 458 11.18 -27.88 -11.96
N TRP A 459 11.25 -27.86 -10.62
CA TRP A 459 11.91 -28.90 -9.84
C TRP A 459 11.18 -30.24 -9.98
N LEU A 460 9.85 -30.23 -10.01
CA LEU A 460 9.04 -31.45 -10.10
C LEU A 460 9.20 -32.16 -11.45
N LYS A 461 9.29 -31.41 -12.56
CA LYS A 461 9.64 -31.95 -13.88
C LYS A 461 11.01 -32.64 -13.86
N VAL A 462 12.01 -32.00 -13.24
CA VAL A 462 13.35 -32.61 -13.09
C VAL A 462 13.26 -33.88 -12.28
N ALA A 463 12.56 -33.87 -11.15
CA ALA A 463 12.43 -35.04 -10.28
C ALA A 463 11.70 -36.21 -10.97
N ARG A 464 10.64 -35.93 -11.73
CA ARG A 464 9.92 -36.94 -12.52
C ARG A 464 10.73 -37.52 -13.67
N SER A 465 11.77 -36.83 -14.13
CA SER A 465 12.63 -37.32 -15.21
C SER A 465 13.46 -38.55 -14.81
N GLY A 466 13.71 -38.74 -13.50
CA GLY A 466 14.57 -39.82 -13.00
C GLY A 466 16.04 -39.70 -13.40
N LYS A 467 16.47 -38.56 -13.95
CA LYS A 467 17.85 -38.32 -14.43
C LYS A 467 18.77 -37.70 -13.38
N THR A 468 18.25 -37.32 -12.23
CA THR A 468 19.01 -36.72 -11.11
C THR A 468 18.68 -37.45 -9.81
N LEU A 469 19.38 -37.12 -8.72
CA LEU A 469 19.08 -37.64 -7.39
C LEU A 469 17.82 -37.01 -6.75
N LEU A 470 17.24 -36.00 -7.39
CA LEU A 470 16.04 -35.34 -6.91
C LEU A 470 14.82 -36.23 -7.16
N THR A 471 14.02 -36.51 -6.12
CA THR A 471 12.80 -37.33 -6.25
C THR A 471 11.54 -36.49 -6.02
N PRO A 472 10.37 -36.89 -6.56
CA PRO A 472 9.12 -36.14 -6.36
C PRO A 472 8.78 -35.93 -4.89
N ALA A 473 9.05 -36.92 -4.04
CA ALA A 473 8.78 -36.86 -2.60
C ALA A 473 9.61 -35.78 -1.89
N MET A 474 10.85 -35.52 -2.33
CA MET A 474 11.68 -34.43 -1.79
C MET A 474 11.07 -33.04 -2.01
N ILE A 475 10.22 -32.90 -3.02
CA ILE A 475 9.60 -31.63 -3.41
C ILE A 475 8.18 -31.52 -2.84
N GLN A 476 7.35 -32.54 -3.10
CA GLN A 476 5.93 -32.51 -2.77
C GLN A 476 5.68 -32.72 -1.28
N GLU A 477 6.40 -33.66 -0.66
CA GLU A 477 6.24 -33.99 0.76
C GLU A 477 7.26 -33.24 1.64
N ILE A 478 8.25 -32.58 1.03
CA ILE A 478 9.33 -31.86 1.70
C ILE A 478 9.97 -32.74 2.79
N ILE A 479 10.29 -33.99 2.43
CA ILE A 479 10.91 -34.95 3.34
C ILE A 479 12.16 -34.31 3.98
N ASP A 480 12.27 -34.47 5.30
CA ASP A 480 13.34 -33.92 6.14
C ASP A 480 13.70 -32.46 5.78
N PRO A 481 12.83 -31.49 6.15
CA PRO A 481 12.99 -30.07 5.79
C PRO A 481 14.33 -29.48 6.26
N MET A 482 14.99 -30.09 7.25
CA MET A 482 16.25 -29.63 7.82
C MET A 482 17.48 -30.33 7.21
N SER A 483 17.30 -31.29 6.30
CA SER A 483 18.41 -32.02 5.68
C SER A 483 19.24 -31.13 4.75
N MET A 484 20.50 -30.90 5.13
CA MET A 484 21.50 -30.22 4.30
C MET A 484 21.79 -31.02 3.02
N SER A 485 21.96 -32.35 3.12
CA SER A 485 22.28 -33.18 1.95
C SER A 485 21.19 -33.12 0.89
N MET A 486 19.92 -33.12 1.30
CA MET A 486 18.79 -32.97 0.39
C MET A 486 18.73 -31.57 -0.23
N ALA A 487 19.14 -30.53 0.51
CA ALA A 487 19.22 -29.17 -0.04
C ALA A 487 20.35 -29.04 -1.07
N ILE A 488 21.52 -29.65 -0.81
CA ILE A 488 22.62 -29.72 -1.78
C ILE A 488 22.18 -30.45 -3.05
N THR A 489 21.49 -31.58 -2.93
CA THR A 489 20.90 -32.29 -4.08
C THR A 489 19.88 -31.43 -4.82
N HIS A 490 19.06 -30.67 -4.10
CA HIS A 490 18.02 -29.83 -4.68
C HIS A 490 18.59 -28.66 -5.52
N PHE A 491 19.77 -28.17 -5.14
CA PHE A 491 20.49 -27.10 -5.84
C PHE A 491 21.71 -27.63 -6.62
N SER A 492 21.69 -28.89 -7.05
CA SER A 492 22.86 -29.51 -7.70
C SER A 492 23.06 -29.06 -9.16
N PRO A 493 24.28 -29.19 -9.71
CA PRO A 493 24.54 -28.93 -11.14
C PRO A 493 23.68 -29.76 -12.08
N GLU A 494 23.40 -31.02 -11.73
CA GLU A 494 22.56 -31.92 -12.52
C GLU A 494 21.12 -31.41 -12.57
N VAL A 495 20.60 -30.90 -11.45
CA VAL A 495 19.26 -30.29 -11.38
C VAL A 495 19.21 -29.02 -12.23
N GLU A 496 20.19 -28.12 -12.10
CA GLU A 496 20.28 -26.92 -12.93
C GLU A 496 20.29 -27.27 -14.43
N ASN A 497 21.16 -28.18 -14.85
CA ASN A 497 21.31 -28.56 -16.26
C ASN A 497 20.02 -29.15 -16.84
N MET A 498 19.30 -29.96 -16.04
CA MET A 498 18.00 -30.47 -16.43
C MET A 498 16.93 -29.38 -16.53
N MET A 499 16.92 -28.39 -15.64
CA MET A 499 16.01 -27.24 -15.75
C MET A 499 16.27 -26.43 -17.01
N ARG A 500 17.55 -26.15 -17.32
CA ARG A 500 17.91 -25.47 -18.58
C ARG A 500 17.44 -26.25 -19.80
N SER A 501 17.61 -27.58 -19.77
CA SER A 501 17.16 -28.47 -20.86
C SER A 501 15.63 -28.48 -21.03
N ASN A 502 14.88 -28.27 -19.95
CA ASN A 502 13.42 -28.18 -19.97
C ASN A 502 12.89 -26.78 -20.34
N GLY A 503 13.78 -25.78 -20.52
CA GLY A 503 13.42 -24.39 -20.75
C GLY A 503 13.03 -23.61 -19.49
N ASP A 504 13.22 -24.18 -18.29
CA ASP A 504 12.93 -23.54 -17.01
C ASP A 504 14.09 -22.63 -16.56
N THR A 505 14.38 -21.55 -17.31
CA THR A 505 15.61 -20.74 -17.16
C THR A 505 15.74 -20.03 -15.82
N ASP A 506 14.65 -19.47 -15.29
CA ASP A 506 14.70 -18.68 -14.05
C ASP A 506 14.95 -19.57 -12.83
N SER A 507 14.29 -20.73 -12.79
CA SER A 507 14.51 -21.79 -11.80
C SER A 507 15.95 -22.31 -11.86
N ALA A 508 16.50 -22.49 -13.07
CA ALA A 508 17.90 -22.89 -13.25
C ALA A 508 18.88 -21.84 -12.74
N ASN A 509 18.61 -20.55 -13.00
CA ASN A 509 19.46 -19.46 -12.51
C ASN A 509 19.44 -19.38 -10.98
N LEU A 510 18.26 -19.49 -10.34
CA LEU A 510 18.21 -19.56 -8.88
C LEU A 510 19.01 -20.76 -8.35
N CYS A 511 18.86 -21.92 -8.97
CA CYS A 511 19.60 -23.12 -8.60
C CYS A 511 21.12 -22.89 -8.66
N HIS A 512 21.59 -22.27 -9.75
CA HIS A 512 22.97 -21.85 -9.93
C HIS A 512 23.46 -20.91 -8.82
N ASP A 513 22.70 -19.84 -8.55
CA ASP A 513 23.08 -18.78 -7.63
C ASP A 513 23.17 -19.31 -6.19
N ILE A 514 22.18 -20.09 -5.75
CA ILE A 514 22.18 -20.70 -4.40
C ILE A 514 23.33 -21.69 -4.25
N ARG A 515 23.60 -22.52 -5.26
CA ARG A 515 24.74 -23.44 -5.22
C ARG A 515 26.05 -22.70 -5.16
N SER A 516 26.24 -21.70 -6.01
CA SER A 516 27.49 -20.93 -6.09
C SER A 516 27.76 -20.16 -4.80
N TRP A 517 26.71 -19.57 -4.21
CA TRP A 517 26.78 -18.97 -2.89
C TRP A 517 27.17 -19.98 -1.80
N TRP A 518 26.50 -21.14 -1.75
CA TRP A 518 26.81 -22.18 -0.77
C TRP A 518 28.24 -22.70 -0.92
N GLN A 519 28.68 -22.95 -2.15
CA GLN A 519 30.05 -23.37 -2.44
C GLN A 519 31.07 -22.32 -2.02
N ALA A 520 30.77 -21.03 -2.18
CA ALA A 520 31.64 -19.95 -1.73
C ALA A 520 31.75 -19.87 -0.20
N ASP A 521 30.68 -20.20 0.53
CA ASP A 521 30.68 -20.30 1.99
C ASP A 521 31.45 -21.55 2.48
N ASP A 522 31.23 -22.69 1.81
CA ASP A 522 31.77 -24.00 2.17
C ASP A 522 33.20 -24.26 1.63
N THR A 523 33.78 -23.39 0.79
CA THR A 523 35.10 -23.61 0.15
C THR A 523 36.31 -23.49 1.10
N LEU A 524 36.13 -23.78 2.38
CA LEU A 524 37.13 -23.68 3.45
C LEU A 524 38.36 -24.58 3.31
N GLU A 525 38.54 -25.41 2.27
CA GLU A 525 39.60 -26.45 2.30
C GLU A 525 40.59 -26.63 1.13
N LEU A 526 40.49 -25.98 -0.04
CA LEU A 526 41.45 -26.28 -1.13
C LEU A 526 42.54 -25.24 -1.40
N ASN A 527 42.35 -23.96 -1.07
CA ASN A 527 43.37 -22.93 -1.33
C ASN A 527 44.20 -22.53 -0.09
N LEU A 528 43.74 -22.80 1.12
CA LEU A 528 44.53 -22.55 2.33
C LEU A 528 45.57 -23.66 2.62
N LYS A 529 45.45 -24.84 1.99
CA LYS A 529 46.44 -25.93 2.10
C LYS A 529 47.67 -25.78 1.19
N LYS A 530 47.75 -24.75 0.34
CA LYS A 530 48.96 -24.50 -0.48
C LYS A 530 49.89 -23.40 0.06
N ASP A 531 49.39 -22.39 0.79
CA ASP A 531 50.23 -21.24 1.17
C ASP A 531 50.46 -21.06 2.69
N LYS A 532 50.03 -21.99 3.56
CA LYS A 532 50.26 -21.88 5.02
C LYS A 532 50.98 -23.07 5.66
N LEU A 533 51.79 -23.78 4.88
CA LEU A 533 52.95 -24.50 5.42
C LEU A 533 54.18 -23.58 5.64
N CYS A 534 54.03 -22.26 5.47
CA CYS A 534 55.08 -21.25 5.65
C CYS A 534 54.61 -20.00 6.41
N ALA A 535 54.32 -20.14 7.70
CA ALA A 535 54.43 -19.08 8.74
C ALA A 535 54.07 -19.70 10.10
N ARG A 536 54.97 -20.43 10.76
CA ARG A 536 55.86 -19.94 11.85
C ARG A 536 55.16 -19.01 12.86
N ALA A 537 54.72 -19.57 13.99
CA ALA A 537 55.28 -19.41 15.35
C ALA A 537 54.25 -19.88 16.38
#